data_AF-A0A0B5BAK3-F1
#
_entry.id   AF-A0A0B5BAK3-F1
#
_cell.length_a   1.000
_cell.length_b   1.000
_cell.length_c   1.000
_cell.angle_alpha   90.00
_cell.angle_beta   90.00
_cell.angle_gamma   90.00
#
_symmetry.space_group_name_H-M   'P 1'
#
loop_
_entity.id
_entity.type
_entity.pdbx_description
1 polymer ?
#
loop_
_entity_poly.entity_id
_entity_poly.type
_entity_poly.pdbx_seq_one_letter_code
_entity_poly.pdbx_strand_id
1 'polypeptide(L)'
;MLHEIGHTLKRLRSERGFTQKELATRVSGGLDYTYIGKIERGEQLPSLKILIALGEALGVPVGSFLGEGAAPLSRSHVALAGGKERELAKELRQLHPDDLPVLLDIVRALNRHRKHARKDRYAPAADLLPLAAEDGPSYGKP
;
A
#
# COMPACT_ATOMS: atom_id res chain seq x y z
N MET A 1 5.04 17.26 2.30
CA MET A 1 5.54 15.86 2.36
C MET A 1 6.57 15.60 3.46
N LEU A 2 7.85 15.99 3.35
CA LEU A 2 8.88 15.70 4.37
C LEU A 2 8.50 16.17 5.78
N HIS A 3 8.03 17.42 5.87
CA HIS A 3 7.60 18.03 7.13
C HIS A 3 6.36 17.32 7.70
N GLU A 4 5.42 16.88 6.87
CA GLU A 4 4.19 16.20 7.33
C GLU A 4 4.48 14.83 7.93
N ILE A 5 5.36 14.04 7.31
CA ILE A 5 5.79 12.75 7.84
C ILE A 5 6.52 12.95 9.17
N GLY A 6 7.45 13.92 9.23
CA GLY A 6 8.19 14.24 10.46
C GLY A 6 7.29 14.69 11.61
N HIS A 7 6.33 15.58 11.33
CA HIS A 7 5.33 16.01 12.31
C HIS A 7 4.45 14.86 12.78
N THR A 8 4.01 14.00 11.86
CA THR A 8 3.18 12.84 12.20
C THR A 8 3.94 11.83 13.05
N LEU A 9 5.20 11.56 12.71
CA LEU A 9 6.09 10.71 13.51
C LEU A 9 6.25 11.26 14.92
N LYS A 10 6.55 12.56 15.05
CA LYS A 10 6.70 13.22 16.35
C LYS A 10 5.42 13.12 17.19
N ARG A 11 4.27 13.38 16.58
CA ARG A 11 2.96 13.25 17.25
C ARG A 11 2.72 11.83 17.73
N LEU A 12 2.78 10.84 16.85
CA LEU A 12 2.54 9.42 17.18
C LEU A 12 3.50 8.89 18.25
N ARG A 13 4.78 9.30 18.19
CA ARG A 13 5.76 8.97 19.22
C ARG A 13 5.38 9.55 20.57
N SER A 14 4.96 10.82 20.59
CA SER A 14 4.63 11.54 21.82
C SER A 14 3.34 11.05 22.47
N GLU A 15 2.33 10.67 21.67
CA GLU A 15 1.10 10.02 22.12
C GLU A 15 1.34 8.69 22.86
N ARG A 16 2.47 8.01 22.57
CA ARG A 16 2.91 6.79 23.25
C ARG A 16 3.83 7.04 24.42
N GLY A 17 4.16 8.30 24.70
CA GLY A 17 5.10 8.68 25.76
C GLY A 17 6.55 8.26 25.49
N PHE A 18 6.91 7.95 24.23
CA PHE A 18 8.28 7.53 23.92
C PHE A 18 9.19 8.74 23.68
N THR A 19 10.40 8.70 24.21
CA THR A 19 11.53 9.52 23.76
C THR A 19 12.04 9.05 22.39
N GLN A 20 12.84 9.87 21.69
CA GLN A 20 13.45 9.46 20.43
C GLN A 20 14.34 8.22 20.60
N LYS A 21 15.08 8.13 21.71
CA LYS A 21 15.92 6.97 22.06
C LYS A 21 15.07 5.71 22.27
N GLU A 22 13.97 5.85 22.99
CA GLU A 22 13.04 4.74 23.25
C GLU A 22 12.32 4.23 22.02
N LEU A 23 12.02 5.11 21.05
CA LEU A 23 11.49 4.67 19.76
C LEU A 23 12.56 3.95 18.94
N ALA A 24 13.79 4.49 18.93
CA ALA A 24 14.93 3.88 18.23
C ALA A 24 15.21 2.44 18.69
N THR A 25 15.10 2.17 19.99
CA THR A 25 15.30 0.82 20.55
C THR A 25 14.13 -0.13 20.28
N ARG A 26 12.91 0.39 20.11
CA ARG A 26 11.72 -0.42 19.81
C ARG A 26 11.63 -0.87 18.36
N VAL A 27 12.30 -0.18 17.44
CA VAL A 27 12.30 -0.55 16.02
C VAL A 27 13.13 -1.81 15.82
N SER A 28 12.53 -2.82 15.19
CA SER A 28 13.19 -4.08 14.84
C SER A 28 14.46 -3.83 14.03
N GLY A 29 15.60 -4.33 14.52
CA GLY A 29 16.92 -4.10 13.94
C GLY A 29 17.65 -2.84 14.45
N GLY A 30 16.98 -2.04 15.29
CA GLY A 30 17.51 -0.82 15.87
C GLY A 30 17.60 0.34 14.88
N LEU A 31 17.37 1.55 15.38
CA LEU A 31 17.67 2.79 14.65
C LEU A 31 18.53 3.71 15.50
N ASP A 32 19.34 4.54 14.84
CA ASP A 32 19.99 5.64 15.52
C ASP A 32 18.94 6.69 15.93
N TYR A 33 18.90 7.07 17.21
CA TYR A 33 17.96 8.08 17.72
C TYR A 33 18.13 9.44 17.03
N THR A 34 19.35 9.77 16.57
CA THR A 34 19.63 11.00 15.81
C THR A 34 18.96 10.97 14.44
N TYR A 35 18.83 9.79 13.84
CA TYR A 35 18.10 9.61 12.58
C TYR A 35 16.60 9.87 12.77
N ILE A 36 16.00 9.38 13.86
CA ILE A 36 14.63 9.73 14.23
C ILE A 36 14.48 11.24 14.39
N GLY A 37 15.43 11.90 15.08
CA GLY A 37 15.42 13.35 15.22
C GLY A 37 15.48 14.11 13.88
N LYS A 38 16.32 13.65 12.94
CA LYS A 38 16.38 14.22 11.58
C LYS A 38 15.05 14.04 10.82
N ILE A 39 14.39 12.88 10.96
CA ILE A 39 13.07 12.65 10.35
C ILE A 39 12.03 13.61 10.94
N GLU A 40 11.98 13.74 12.28
CA GLU A 40 11.00 14.59 12.96
C GLU A 40 11.13 16.07 12.62
N ARG A 41 12.34 16.54 12.32
CA ARG A 41 12.61 17.90 11.86
C ARG A 41 12.44 18.08 10.35
N GLY A 42 12.11 17.02 9.61
CA GLY A 42 11.96 17.06 8.15
C GLY A 42 13.30 17.17 7.39
N GLU A 43 14.42 16.95 8.06
CA GLU A 43 15.77 17.02 7.50
C GLU A 43 16.13 15.77 6.68
N GLN A 44 15.45 14.64 6.93
CA GLN A 44 15.72 13.39 6.23
C GLN A 44 14.44 12.58 5.98
N LEU A 45 14.26 12.12 4.73
CA LEU A 45 13.15 11.25 4.36
C LEU A 45 13.50 9.79 4.72
N PRO A 46 12.66 9.09 5.50
CA PRO A 46 12.82 7.66 5.68
C PRO A 46 12.44 6.88 4.42
N SER A 47 13.12 5.75 4.19
CA SER A 47 12.66 4.80 3.18
C SER A 47 11.34 4.14 3.60
N LEU A 48 10.60 3.56 2.66
CA LEU A 48 9.37 2.84 2.97
C LEU A 48 9.60 1.72 4.00
N LYS A 49 10.72 1.00 3.91
CA LYS A 49 11.10 -0.05 4.87
C LYS A 49 11.21 0.50 6.30
N ILE A 50 11.86 1.66 6.45
CA ILE A 50 11.98 2.32 7.76
C ILE A 50 10.61 2.81 8.25
N LEU A 51 9.79 3.36 7.36
CA LEU A 51 8.46 3.85 7.69
C LEU A 51 7.53 2.71 8.18
N ILE A 52 7.63 1.53 7.57
CA ILE A 52 6.92 0.31 8.01
C ILE A 52 7.41 -0.10 9.41
N ALA A 53 8.73 -0.17 9.61
CA ALA A 53 9.30 -0.58 10.89
C ALA A 53 8.95 0.41 12.03
N LEU A 54 8.89 1.71 11.73
CA LEU A 54 8.39 2.73 12.65
C LEU A 54 6.90 2.54 12.93
N GLY A 55 6.10 2.22 11.91
CA GLY A 55 4.68 1.89 12.06
C GLY A 55 4.47 0.71 12.99
N GLU A 56 5.21 -0.38 12.80
CA GLU A 56 5.19 -1.57 13.67
C GLU A 56 5.58 -1.24 15.11
N ALA A 57 6.68 -0.50 15.32
CA ALA A 57 7.13 -0.09 16.66
C ALA A 57 6.13 0.82 17.38
N LEU A 58 5.35 1.58 16.61
CA LEU A 58 4.25 2.41 17.12
C LEU A 58 2.92 1.65 17.11
N GLY A 59 2.79 0.46 16.53
CA GLY A 59 1.49 -0.21 16.38
C GLY A 59 0.48 0.60 15.56
N VAL A 60 0.92 1.25 14.48
CA VAL A 60 0.06 1.91 13.50
C VAL A 60 0.34 1.42 12.07
N PRO A 61 -0.64 1.42 11.17
CA PRO A 61 -0.40 1.17 9.75
C PRO A 61 0.54 2.22 9.15
N VAL A 62 1.37 1.82 8.17
CA VAL A 62 2.27 2.74 7.45
C VAL A 62 1.52 3.90 6.78
N GLY A 63 0.25 3.71 6.41
CA GLY A 63 -0.60 4.76 5.87
C GLY A 63 -0.83 5.93 6.83
N SER A 64 -0.72 5.71 8.14
CA SER A 64 -0.89 6.76 9.15
C SER A 64 0.11 7.91 9.03
N PHE A 65 1.27 7.69 8.39
CA PHE A 65 2.28 8.74 8.16
C PHE A 65 1.99 9.62 6.94
N LEU A 66 1.00 9.26 6.10
CA LEU A 66 0.72 9.91 4.82
C LEU A 66 -0.44 10.92 4.87
N GLY A 67 -0.90 11.28 6.07
CA GLY A 67 -1.97 12.27 6.30
C GLY A 67 -3.39 11.68 6.25
N GLU A 68 -4.40 12.50 6.56
CA GLU A 68 -5.83 12.13 6.62
C GLU A 68 -6.42 11.67 5.27
N GLY A 69 -5.67 11.80 4.16
CA GLY A 69 -6.01 11.16 2.88
C GLY A 69 -5.81 9.65 2.85
N ALA A 70 -5.16 9.07 3.88
CA ALA A 70 -4.99 7.64 4.07
C ALA A 70 -5.95 7.08 5.14
N ALA A 71 -7.12 7.70 5.31
CA ALA A 71 -8.27 6.95 5.79
C ALA A 71 -8.34 5.64 4.98
N PRO A 72 -8.69 4.48 5.58
CA PRO A 72 -9.12 3.35 4.77
C PRO A 72 -10.14 3.91 3.78
N LEU A 73 -10.08 3.50 2.51
CA LEU A 73 -10.88 3.98 1.35
C LEU A 73 -12.41 3.81 1.55
N SER A 74 -12.93 4.09 2.72
CA SER A 74 -14.10 3.49 3.32
C SER A 74 -15.23 4.49 3.55
N ARG A 75 -15.05 5.80 3.29
CA ARG A 75 -16.17 6.75 3.36
C ARG A 75 -16.30 7.76 2.22
N SER A 76 -15.29 7.95 1.37
CA SER A 76 -15.34 9.01 0.33
C SER A 76 -15.44 8.53 -1.12
N HIS A 77 -15.38 7.22 -1.41
CA HIS A 77 -15.55 6.74 -2.78
C HIS A 77 -16.98 6.89 -3.30
N VAL A 78 -18.00 6.68 -2.47
CA VAL A 78 -19.42 6.76 -2.90
C VAL A 78 -19.82 8.19 -3.29
N ALA A 79 -19.31 9.21 -2.59
CA ALA A 79 -19.62 10.60 -2.88
C ALA A 79 -19.12 11.05 -4.26
N LEU A 80 -17.97 10.51 -4.68
CA LEU A 80 -17.31 10.81 -5.96
C LEU A 80 -17.65 9.83 -7.08
N ALA A 81 -18.38 8.76 -6.80
CA ALA A 81 -18.68 7.75 -7.79
C ALA A 81 -19.86 8.14 -8.71
N GLY A 82 -19.89 7.57 -9.91
CA GLY A 82 -20.95 7.76 -10.90
C GLY A 82 -22.32 7.26 -10.44
N GLY A 83 -23.31 7.34 -11.33
CA GLY A 83 -24.72 7.05 -10.98
C GLY A 83 -24.93 5.66 -10.38
N LYS A 84 -24.31 4.61 -10.96
CA LYS A 84 -24.50 3.22 -10.54
C LYS A 84 -23.87 2.92 -9.19
N GLU A 85 -22.74 3.53 -8.89
CA GLU A 85 -22.05 3.34 -7.60
C GLU A 85 -22.80 4.03 -6.45
N ARG A 86 -23.42 5.19 -6.70
CA ARG A 86 -24.31 5.85 -5.73
C ARG A 86 -25.57 5.03 -5.47
N GLU A 87 -26.15 4.45 -6.51
CA GLU A 87 -27.31 3.57 -6.43
C GLU A 87 -26.97 2.32 -5.60
N LEU A 88 -25.89 1.62 -5.93
CA LEU A 88 -25.41 0.47 -5.16
C LEU A 88 -25.19 0.84 -3.69
N ALA A 89 -24.54 1.97 -3.41
CA ALA A 89 -24.32 2.39 -2.03
C ALA A 89 -25.61 2.73 -1.27
N LYS A 90 -26.67 3.17 -1.96
CA LYS A 90 -27.99 3.37 -1.36
C LYS A 90 -28.63 2.04 -0.96
N GLU A 91 -28.52 1.02 -1.81
CA GLU A 91 -29.03 -0.32 -1.50
C GLU A 91 -28.24 -0.96 -0.35
N LEU A 92 -26.91 -0.81 -0.34
CA LEU A 92 -26.07 -1.32 0.75
C LEU A 92 -26.38 -0.71 2.11
N ARG A 93 -26.87 0.54 2.17
CA ARG A 93 -27.30 1.18 3.44
C ARG A 93 -28.57 0.58 4.03
N GLN A 94 -29.39 -0.06 3.19
CA GLN A 94 -30.67 -0.65 3.60
C GLN A 94 -30.55 -2.16 3.87
N LEU A 95 -29.40 -2.75 3.54
CA LEU A 95 -29.17 -4.19 3.67
C LEU A 95 -29.09 -4.61 5.13
N HIS A 96 -29.74 -5.73 5.47
CA HIS A 96 -29.65 -6.30 6.80
C HIS A 96 -28.25 -6.90 7.04
N PRO A 97 -27.67 -6.80 8.25
CA PRO A 97 -26.35 -7.37 8.53
C PRO A 97 -26.21 -8.86 8.20
N ASP A 98 -27.28 -9.64 8.34
CA ASP A 98 -27.29 -11.08 8.07
C ASP A 98 -27.11 -11.43 6.58
N ASP A 99 -27.38 -10.48 5.67
CA ASP A 99 -27.22 -10.67 4.23
C ASP A 99 -25.79 -10.36 3.75
N LEU A 100 -24.96 -9.74 4.60
CA LEU A 100 -23.58 -9.38 4.26
C LEU A 100 -22.70 -10.55 3.83
N PRO A 101 -22.75 -11.75 4.45
CA PRO A 101 -21.95 -12.89 4.02
C PRO A 101 -22.22 -13.29 2.58
N VAL A 102 -23.50 -13.41 2.21
CA VAL A 102 -23.93 -13.78 0.85
C VAL A 102 -23.47 -12.73 -0.16
N LEU A 103 -23.66 -11.45 0.15
CA LEU A 103 -23.21 -10.36 -0.71
C LEU A 103 -21.70 -10.37 -0.93
N LEU A 104 -20.91 -10.62 0.12
CA LEU A 104 -19.45 -10.73 0.02
C LEU A 104 -19.05 -11.87 -0.92
N ASP A 105 -19.75 -13.00 -0.86
CA ASP A 105 -19.47 -14.14 -1.74
C ASP A 105 -19.80 -13.84 -3.20
N ILE A 106 -20.91 -13.13 -3.46
CA ILE A 106 -21.27 -12.64 -4.80
C ILE A 106 -20.17 -11.70 -5.33
N VAL A 107 -19.78 -10.69 -4.55
CA VAL A 107 -18.75 -9.72 -4.96
C VAL A 107 -17.40 -10.41 -5.21
N ARG A 108 -17.03 -11.38 -4.38
CA ARG A 108 -15.82 -12.18 -4.58
C ARG A 108 -15.90 -13.03 -5.84
N ALA A 109 -17.04 -13.66 -6.12
CA ALA A 109 -17.26 -14.45 -7.33
C ALA A 109 -17.10 -13.59 -8.60
N LEU A 110 -17.73 -12.41 -8.62
CA LEU A 110 -17.60 -11.45 -9.73
C LEU A 110 -16.15 -11.00 -9.94
N ASN A 111 -15.43 -10.72 -8.86
CA ASN A 111 -14.02 -10.33 -8.93
C ASN A 111 -13.11 -11.45 -9.42
N ARG A 112 -13.35 -12.71 -9.00
CA ARG A 112 -12.62 -13.87 -9.52
C ARG A 112 -12.87 -14.03 -11.02
N HIS A 113 -14.13 -14.02 -11.45
CA HIS A 113 -14.50 -14.16 -12.86
C HIS A 113 -13.84 -13.09 -13.73
N ARG A 114 -13.83 -11.83 -13.29
CA ARG A 114 -13.18 -10.74 -14.02
C ARG A 114 -11.66 -10.90 -14.09
N LYS A 115 -11.00 -11.40 -13.03
CA LYS A 115 -9.56 -11.69 -13.05
C LYS A 115 -9.23 -12.81 -14.04
N HIS A 116 -10.04 -13.86 -14.09
CA HIS A 116 -9.88 -14.95 -15.06
C HIS A 116 -10.11 -14.47 -16.50
N ALA A 117 -11.24 -13.81 -16.78
CA ALA A 117 -11.53 -13.27 -18.11
C ALA A 117 -10.49 -12.25 -18.61
N ARG A 118 -9.77 -11.57 -17.70
CA ARG A 118 -8.68 -10.65 -18.04
C ARG A 118 -7.34 -11.38 -18.23
N LYS A 119 -7.12 -12.50 -17.53
CA LYS A 119 -5.96 -13.38 -17.70
C LYS A 119 -6.04 -14.14 -19.03
N ASP A 120 -7.22 -14.58 -19.45
CA ASP A 120 -7.45 -15.24 -20.74
C ASP A 120 -7.26 -14.28 -21.93
N ARG A 121 -7.45 -12.98 -21.71
CA ARG A 121 -7.14 -11.92 -22.69
C ARG A 121 -5.65 -11.57 -22.79
N TYR A 122 -4.84 -12.06 -21.85
CA TYR A 122 -3.39 -11.90 -21.85
C TYR A 122 -2.74 -13.29 -21.86
N ALA A 123 -2.95 -14.04 -22.95
CA ALA A 123 -1.99 -15.05 -23.35
C ALA A 123 -0.73 -14.30 -23.84
N PRO A 124 0.46 -14.49 -23.24
CA PRO A 124 1.64 -13.80 -23.70
C PRO A 124 1.96 -14.27 -25.13
N ALA A 125 2.35 -13.32 -25.99
CA ALA A 125 2.96 -13.57 -27.28
C ALA A 125 4.36 -14.21 -27.12
N ALA A 126 4.48 -15.26 -26.31
CA ALA A 126 5.69 -16.02 -26.10
C ALA A 126 5.81 -17.19 -27.10
N ASP A 127 4.74 -17.54 -27.81
CA ASP A 127 4.72 -18.64 -28.79
C ASP A 127 4.87 -18.17 -30.26
N LEU A 128 5.22 -16.90 -30.50
CA LEU A 128 5.41 -16.34 -31.86
C LEU A 128 6.84 -15.86 -32.13
N LEU A 129 7.84 -16.63 -31.73
CA LEU A 129 9.16 -16.55 -32.37
C LEU A 129 9.36 -17.80 -33.23
N PRO A 130 9.25 -17.70 -34.56
CA PRO A 130 9.81 -18.71 -35.43
C PRO A 130 11.33 -18.67 -35.28
N LEU A 131 11.87 -19.81 -34.87
CA LEU A 131 13.18 -20.34 -35.17
C LEU A 131 13.90 -19.59 -36.32
N ALA A 132 14.73 -18.62 -35.96
CA ALA A 132 15.78 -18.10 -36.82
C ALA A 132 17.12 -18.41 -36.15
N ALA A 133 17.54 -19.64 -36.42
CA ALA A 133 18.85 -20.19 -36.17
C ALA A 133 19.95 -19.32 -36.81
N GLU A 134 21.01 -19.13 -36.03
CA GLU A 134 22.43 -19.05 -36.43
C GLU A 134 22.86 -18.05 -37.51
N ASP A 135 23.60 -17.00 -37.09
CA ASP A 135 24.96 -16.69 -37.59
C ASP A 135 25.45 -15.38 -36.96
N GLY A 136 26.12 -15.49 -35.81
CA GLY A 136 26.84 -14.40 -35.15
C GLY A 136 28.35 -14.49 -35.44
N PRO A 137 29.07 -13.36 -35.64
CA PRO A 137 30.41 -13.38 -36.19
C PRO A 137 31.44 -13.98 -35.23
N SER A 138 32.30 -14.84 -35.81
CA SER A 138 33.49 -15.43 -35.20
C SER A 138 34.46 -14.35 -34.73
N TYR A 139 34.63 -14.22 -33.42
CA TYR A 139 35.74 -13.48 -32.83
C TYR A 139 36.93 -14.41 -32.62
N GLY A 140 37.84 -14.40 -33.58
CA GLY A 140 39.18 -14.97 -33.42
C GLY A 140 39.95 -14.22 -32.34
N LYS A 141 40.64 -14.97 -31.47
CA LYS A 141 41.75 -14.48 -30.65
C LYS A 141 43.01 -15.28 -31.03
N PRO A 142 44.21 -14.67 -30.89
CA PRO A 142 45.45 -15.15 -31.48
C PRO A 142 45.95 -16.48 -30.91
#